data_AF-A0A2N9M6I7-F1
#
_entry.id   AF-A0A2N9M6I7-F1
#
_cell.length_a   1.000
_cell.length_b   1.000
_cell.length_c   1.000
_cell.angle_alpha   90.00
_cell.angle_beta   90.00
_cell.angle_gamma   90.00
#
_symmetry.space_group_name_H-M   'P 1'
#
loop_
_entity.id
_entity.type
_entity.pdbx_description
1 polymer ?
#
loop_
_entity_poly.entity_id
_entity_poly.type
_entity_poly.pdbx_seq_one_letter_code
_entity_poly.pdbx_strand_id
1 'polypeptide(L)'
;MKMGKEVAMAPDVSLVGTEFAAAARWSIRVAKLPAGLSNVYLRISYRGDIGRAYNGAILLTDDFYKGTPWWIGLRRIPRADLERGIEVRILPLRQDAPIYLAAGARPELPVGGQIAVLDEARVIPEYEAVLHIQR
;
A
#
# COMPACT_ATOMS: atom_id res chain seq x y z
N MET A 1 -33.93 -8.80 -14.58
CA MET A 1 -32.57 -8.65 -14.01
C MET A 1 -32.69 -7.86 -12.72
N LYS A 2 -32.39 -8.43 -11.56
CA LYS A 2 -32.39 -7.71 -10.27
C LYS A 2 -30.98 -7.24 -10.00
N MET A 3 -30.77 -5.92 -10.00
CA MET A 3 -29.54 -5.30 -9.51
C MET A 3 -29.44 -5.55 -7.99
N GLY A 4 -28.38 -6.23 -7.56
CA GLY A 4 -28.04 -6.38 -6.15
C GLY A 4 -27.78 -5.01 -5.52
N LYS A 5 -28.44 -4.71 -4.42
CA LYS A 5 -28.29 -3.47 -3.66
C LYS A 5 -27.10 -3.62 -2.71
N GLU A 6 -25.90 -3.74 -3.25
CA GLU A 6 -24.68 -3.62 -2.43
C GLU A 6 -24.30 -2.14 -2.39
N VAL A 7 -24.70 -1.49 -1.31
CA VAL A 7 -24.20 -0.17 -0.92
C VAL A 7 -23.06 -0.45 0.04
N ALA A 8 -21.84 -0.05 -0.30
CA ALA A 8 -20.74 -0.02 0.64
C ALA A 8 -21.13 0.90 1.81
N MET A 9 -21.43 0.31 2.97
CA MET A 9 -21.58 1.09 4.20
C MET A 9 -20.19 1.51 4.65
N ALA A 10 -19.93 2.82 4.65
CA ALA A 10 -18.83 3.35 5.42
C ALA A 10 -19.04 2.98 6.90
N PRO A 11 -17.98 2.63 7.65
CA PRO A 11 -18.09 2.38 9.08
C PRO A 11 -18.65 3.61 9.80
N ASP A 12 -19.30 3.36 10.94
CA ASP A 12 -19.82 4.43 11.80
C ASP A 12 -18.69 5.42 12.14
N VAL A 13 -18.88 6.69 11.77
CA VAL A 13 -17.93 7.79 11.94
C VAL A 13 -17.66 8.13 13.40
N SER A 14 -18.24 7.41 14.35
CA SER A 14 -17.88 7.41 15.76
C SER A 14 -16.57 6.65 16.08
N LEU A 15 -16.08 5.81 15.15
CA LEU A 15 -14.89 4.96 15.33
C LEU A 15 -13.61 5.48 14.66
N VAL A 16 -13.62 6.72 14.16
CA VAL A 16 -12.51 7.34 13.43
C VAL A 16 -11.19 7.15 14.19
N GLY A 17 -10.34 6.28 13.65
CA GLY A 17 -9.00 5.99 14.18
C GLY A 17 -8.81 4.61 14.81
N THR A 18 -9.89 3.89 15.12
CA THR A 18 -9.83 2.51 15.69
C THR A 18 -9.94 1.41 14.64
N GLU A 19 -10.42 1.74 13.45
CA GLU A 19 -10.59 0.80 12.33
C GLU A 19 -9.29 0.17 11.82
N PHE A 20 -8.14 0.77 12.11
CA PHE A 20 -6.82 0.18 11.86
C PHE A 20 -6.13 -0.35 13.13
N ALA A 21 -6.86 -0.51 14.24
CA ALA A 21 -6.32 -1.06 15.49
C ALA A 21 -5.82 -2.49 15.30
N ALA A 22 -6.52 -3.30 14.50
CA ALA A 22 -6.15 -4.67 14.17
C ALA A 22 -5.11 -4.78 13.03
N ALA A 23 -4.64 -3.66 12.48
CA ALA A 23 -3.71 -3.69 11.36
C ALA A 23 -2.30 -4.11 11.80
N ALA A 24 -1.70 -5.01 11.03
CA ALA A 24 -0.28 -5.31 11.15
C ALA A 24 0.55 -4.11 10.67
N ARG A 25 1.71 -3.87 11.28
CA ARG A 25 2.51 -2.65 11.06
C ARG A 25 3.97 -2.98 10.75
N TRP A 26 4.53 -2.27 9.78
CA TRP A 26 5.93 -2.34 9.39
C TRP A 26 6.50 -0.93 9.31
N SER A 27 7.78 -0.75 9.65
CA SER A 27 8.52 0.48 9.39
C SER A 27 9.54 0.24 8.30
N ILE A 28 9.38 0.93 7.17
CA ILE A 28 10.25 0.79 6.00
C ILE A 28 11.18 1.98 5.94
N ARG A 29 12.45 1.75 6.28
CA ARG A 29 13.50 2.77 6.16
C ARG A 29 14.09 2.74 4.76
N VAL A 30 14.15 3.91 4.15
CA VAL A 30 14.80 4.08 2.85
C VAL A 30 16.21 4.58 3.10
N ALA A 31 17.20 3.80 2.69
CA ALA A 31 18.60 4.16 2.80
C ALA A 31 18.91 5.40 1.95
N LYS A 32 20.10 5.98 2.15
CA LYS A 32 20.58 7.13 1.38
C LYS A 32 20.50 6.84 -0.12
N LEU A 33 19.77 7.70 -0.83
CA LEU A 33 19.57 7.62 -2.27
C LEU A 33 20.71 8.36 -3.02
N PRO A 34 21.10 7.89 -4.21
CA PRO A 34 21.95 8.65 -5.13
C PRO A 34 21.39 10.05 -5.44
N ALA A 35 22.28 10.98 -5.76
CA ALA A 35 21.87 12.29 -6.28
C ALA A 35 21.44 12.18 -7.75
N GLY A 36 20.63 13.13 -8.22
CA GLY A 36 20.25 13.23 -9.64
C GLY A 36 19.17 12.25 -10.11
N LEU A 37 18.48 11.57 -9.18
CA LEU A 37 17.33 10.72 -9.53
C LEU A 37 16.15 11.59 -9.97
N SER A 38 15.45 11.17 -11.03
CA SER A 38 14.21 11.83 -11.46
C SER A 38 13.10 11.58 -10.44
N ASN A 39 12.97 10.32 -10.01
CA ASN A 39 12.05 9.90 -8.95
C ASN A 39 12.59 8.67 -8.21
N VAL A 40 11.93 8.31 -7.11
CA VAL A 40 12.13 7.05 -6.41
C VAL A 40 10.77 6.53 -5.98
N TYR A 41 10.53 5.24 -6.18
CA TYR A 41 9.31 4.56 -5.78
C TYR A 41 9.58 3.56 -4.68
N LEU A 42 8.66 3.46 -3.73
CA LEU A 42 8.52 2.30 -2.86
C LEU A 42 7.47 1.37 -3.48
N ARG A 43 7.91 0.20 -3.94
CA ARG A 43 7.06 -0.87 -4.49
C ARG A 43 6.79 -1.89 -3.39
N ILE A 44 5.53 -2.08 -3.04
CA ILE A 44 5.09 -3.00 -1.98
C ILE A 44 4.22 -4.09 -2.60
N SER A 45 4.56 -5.35 -2.33
CA SER A 45 3.67 -6.48 -2.56
C SER A 45 3.15 -6.95 -1.21
N TYR A 46 1.83 -7.02 -1.06
CA TYR A 46 1.20 -7.39 0.20
C TYR A 46 -0.08 -8.17 -0.03
N ARG A 47 -0.54 -8.88 0.99
CA ARG A 47 -1.86 -9.55 1.04
C ARG A 47 -2.59 -9.09 2.30
N GLY A 48 -3.68 -8.38 2.09
CA GLY A 48 -4.53 -7.77 3.12
C GLY A 48 -5.69 -7.08 2.44
N ASP A 49 -6.50 -6.35 3.18
CA ASP A 49 -7.65 -5.63 2.63
C ASP A 49 -7.19 -4.24 2.13
N ILE A 50 -6.71 -3.43 3.07
CA ILE A 50 -6.28 -2.05 2.82
C ILE A 50 -4.85 -1.86 3.35
N GLY A 51 -3.96 -1.39 2.49
CA GLY A 51 -2.66 -0.86 2.86
C GLY A 51 -2.73 0.64 3.11
N ARG A 52 -2.07 1.14 4.16
CA ARG A 52 -1.90 2.58 4.42
C ARG A 52 -0.45 2.90 4.76
N ALA A 53 0.07 3.97 4.21
CA ALA A 53 1.44 4.41 4.42
C ALA A 53 1.44 5.76 5.14
N TYR A 54 2.24 5.86 6.18
CA TYR A 54 2.30 7.03 7.06
C TYR A 54 3.72 7.54 7.19
N ASN A 55 3.84 8.85 7.34
CA ASN A 55 5.02 9.53 7.87
C ASN A 55 4.65 10.12 9.23
N GLY A 56 5.03 9.42 10.31
CA GLY A 56 4.54 9.72 11.65
C GLY A 56 3.01 9.60 11.71
N ALA A 57 2.32 10.70 12.03
CA ALA A 57 0.86 10.76 12.08
C ALA A 57 0.19 11.08 10.73
N ILE A 58 0.96 11.47 9.71
CA ILE A 58 0.44 11.94 8.43
C ILE A 58 0.24 10.74 7.49
N LEU A 59 -1.00 10.53 7.03
CA LEU A 59 -1.29 9.58 5.96
C LEU A 59 -0.70 10.10 4.64
N LEU A 60 0.20 9.32 4.04
CA LEU A 60 0.78 9.63 2.74
C LEU A 60 -0.14 9.18 1.61
N THR A 61 -0.60 7.94 1.68
CA THR A 61 -1.45 7.28 0.67
C THR A 61 -1.95 5.94 1.21
N ASP A 62 -3.01 5.42 0.61
CA ASP A 62 -3.57 4.10 0.82
C ASP A 62 -3.67 3.31 -0.50
N ASP A 63 -3.85 1.99 -0.38
CA ASP A 63 -4.12 1.09 -1.50
C ASP A 63 -5.16 0.03 -1.07
N PHE A 64 -6.12 -0.22 -1.95
CA PHE A 64 -7.02 -1.37 -1.83
C PHE A 64 -6.41 -2.56 -2.55
N TYR A 65 -6.36 -3.70 -1.86
CA TYR A 65 -5.73 -4.89 -2.38
C TYR A 65 -6.45 -5.39 -3.63
N LYS A 66 -5.67 -5.66 -4.67
CA LYS A 66 -6.15 -6.08 -5.99
C LYS A 66 -5.23 -7.10 -6.65
N GLY A 67 -4.32 -7.72 -5.89
CA GLY A 67 -3.34 -8.70 -6.39
C GLY A 67 -2.17 -8.10 -7.18
N THR A 68 -2.08 -6.77 -7.30
CA THR A 68 -0.94 -6.10 -7.94
C THR A 68 -0.10 -5.33 -6.92
N PRO A 69 1.19 -5.08 -7.19
CA PRO A 69 2.02 -4.25 -6.32
C PRO A 69 1.46 -2.83 -6.17
N TRP A 70 1.58 -2.28 -4.97
CA TRP A 70 1.33 -0.89 -4.65
C TRP A 70 2.61 -0.06 -4.86
N TRP A 71 2.49 1.07 -5.54
CA TRP A 71 3.60 1.96 -5.86
C TRP A 71 3.41 3.32 -5.19
N ILE A 72 4.38 3.73 -4.37
CA ILE A 72 4.37 5.01 -3.66
C ILE A 72 5.53 5.86 -4.17
N GLY A 73 5.25 7.03 -4.75
CA GLY A 73 6.29 7.99 -5.13
C GLY A 73 6.88 8.67 -3.89
N LEU A 74 8.20 8.63 -3.73
CA LEU A 74 8.89 9.14 -2.55
C LEU A 74 9.47 10.55 -2.74
N ARG A 75 9.50 11.08 -3.96
CA ARG A 75 10.14 12.36 -4.31
C ARG A 75 9.64 13.55 -3.48
N ARG A 76 8.40 13.54 -3.03
CA ARG A 76 7.79 14.63 -2.23
C ARG A 76 7.96 14.46 -0.73
N ILE A 77 8.57 13.37 -0.28
CA ILE A 77 8.79 13.08 1.14
C ILE A 77 10.19 13.58 1.53
N PRO A 78 10.33 14.39 2.58
CA PRO A 78 11.64 14.85 3.04
C PRO A 78 12.57 13.68 3.34
N ARG A 79 13.86 13.80 2.95
CA ARG A 79 14.83 12.72 3.13
C ARG A 79 14.99 12.27 4.60
N ALA A 80 14.96 13.23 5.53
CA ALA A 80 15.03 12.91 6.96
C ALA A 80 13.86 12.03 7.41
N ASP A 81 12.71 12.12 6.75
CA ASP A 81 11.52 11.34 7.08
C ASP A 81 11.61 9.93 6.50
N LEU A 82 12.14 9.81 5.27
CA LEU A 82 12.46 8.53 4.64
C LEU A 82 13.48 7.70 5.46
N GLU A 83 14.45 8.37 6.10
CA GLU A 83 15.45 7.74 6.97
C GLU A 83 14.85 7.31 8.32
N ARG A 84 13.89 8.07 8.87
CA ARG A 84 13.13 7.67 10.08
C ARG A 84 12.22 6.47 9.80
N GLY A 85 11.69 6.38 8.58
CA GLY A 85 10.95 5.25 8.06
C GLY A 85 9.48 5.58 7.81
N ILE A 86 8.95 5.00 6.73
CA ILE A 86 7.54 5.05 6.38
C ILE A 86 6.84 3.90 7.11
N GLU A 87 5.82 4.20 7.90
CA GLU A 87 5.01 3.16 8.53
C GLU A 87 3.96 2.64 7.55
N VAL A 88 4.00 1.36 7.25
CA VAL A 88 3.00 0.66 6.46
C VAL A 88 2.09 -0.10 7.41
N ARG A 89 0.79 0.15 7.33
CA ARG A 89 -0.25 -0.59 8.06
C ARG A 89 -1.08 -1.38 7.07
N ILE A 90 -1.29 -2.66 7.33
CA ILE A 90 -2.12 -3.53 6.51
C ILE A 90 -3.29 -4.03 7.35
N LEU A 91 -4.50 -3.62 6.96
CA LEU A 91 -5.73 -4.17 7.51
C LEU A 91 -5.90 -5.62 7.02
N PRO A 92 -6.24 -6.59 7.87
CA PRO A 92 -6.42 -7.96 7.43
C PRO A 92 -7.56 -8.14 6.43
N LEU A 93 -7.31 -8.86 5.34
CA LEU A 93 -8.36 -9.35 4.46
C LEU A 93 -8.99 -10.59 5.08
N ARG A 94 -10.28 -10.52 5.34
CA ARG A 94 -11.08 -11.65 5.84
C ARG A 94 -11.55 -12.53 4.68
N GLN A 95 -11.66 -13.83 4.94
CA GLN A 95 -12.16 -14.80 3.95
C GLN A 95 -13.59 -14.48 3.48
N ASP A 96 -14.43 -13.95 4.36
CA ASP A 96 -15.82 -13.59 4.14
C ASP A 96 -16.01 -12.12 3.69
N ALA A 97 -14.93 -11.40 3.36
CA ALA A 97 -15.04 -10.01 2.91
C ALA A 97 -15.91 -9.92 1.64
N PRO A 98 -16.96 -9.07 1.63
CA PRO A 98 -17.89 -8.92 0.51
C PRO A 98 -17.30 -8.00 -0.57
N ILE A 99 -16.10 -8.33 -1.04
CA ILE A 99 -15.35 -7.58 -2.05
C ILE A 99 -15.09 -8.44 -3.27
N TYR A 100 -15.13 -7.81 -4.44
CA TYR A 100 -14.70 -8.45 -5.68
C TYR A 100 -13.18 -8.39 -5.80
N LEU A 101 -12.56 -9.56 -6.03
CA LEU A 101 -11.17 -9.68 -6.45
C LEU A 101 -11.14 -10.51 -7.74
N ALA A 102 -10.27 -10.14 -8.68
CA ALA A 102 -10.04 -10.97 -9.85
C ALA A 102 -9.60 -12.39 -9.44
N ALA A 103 -9.92 -13.40 -10.25
CA ALA A 103 -9.71 -14.81 -9.89
C ALA A 103 -8.27 -15.14 -9.45
N GLY A 104 -7.25 -14.50 -10.06
CA GLY A 104 -5.84 -14.68 -9.69
C GLY A 104 -5.35 -13.81 -8.52
N ALA A 105 -6.16 -12.89 -8.02
CA ALA A 105 -5.80 -11.97 -6.95
C ALA A 105 -6.25 -12.43 -5.56
N ARG A 106 -7.24 -13.34 -5.46
CA ARG A 106 -7.79 -13.74 -4.16
C ARG A 106 -6.85 -14.75 -3.47
N PRO A 107 -6.30 -14.44 -2.29
CA PRO A 107 -5.47 -15.39 -1.56
C PRO A 107 -6.31 -16.55 -1.02
N GLU A 108 -5.70 -17.73 -0.96
CA GLU A 108 -6.30 -18.88 -0.26
C GLU A 108 -6.25 -18.62 1.25
N LEU A 109 -7.41 -18.72 1.90
CA LEU A 109 -7.58 -18.50 3.34
C LEU A 109 -8.37 -19.66 3.95
N PRO A 110 -8.04 -20.10 5.18
CA PRO A 110 -8.89 -21.05 5.89
C PRO A 110 -10.27 -20.44 6.16
N VAL A 111 -11.27 -21.29 6.37
CA VAL A 111 -12.64 -20.86 6.69
C VAL A 111 -12.63 -19.98 7.94
N GLY A 112 -13.23 -18.78 7.85
CA GLY A 112 -13.21 -17.79 8.94
C GLY A 112 -11.85 -17.12 9.18
N GLY A 113 -10.85 -17.41 8.36
CA GLY A 113 -9.50 -16.85 8.46
C GLY A 113 -9.39 -15.42 7.94
N GLN A 114 -8.23 -14.83 8.21
CA GLN A 114 -7.82 -13.53 7.69
C GLN A 114 -6.32 -13.49 7.42
N ILE A 115 -5.87 -12.57 6.56
CA ILE A 115 -4.44 -12.39 6.22
C ILE A 115 -4.05 -10.92 6.24
N ALA A 116 -2.89 -10.63 6.83
CA ALA A 116 -2.21 -9.34 6.76
C ALA A 116 -0.70 -9.60 6.66
N VAL A 117 -0.19 -9.67 5.43
CA VAL A 117 1.21 -10.01 5.15
C VAL A 117 1.80 -8.96 4.22
N LEU A 118 3.00 -8.49 4.56
CA LEU A 118 3.87 -7.78 3.64
C LEU A 118 4.83 -8.81 3.02
N ASP A 119 4.60 -9.15 1.75
CA ASP A 119 5.40 -10.15 1.04
C ASP A 119 6.74 -9.56 0.59
N GLU A 120 6.73 -8.29 0.15
CA GLU A 120 7.93 -7.61 -0.33
C GLU A 120 7.80 -6.09 -0.22
N ALA A 121 8.91 -5.42 0.08
CA ALA A 121 9.08 -3.99 -0.14
C ALA A 121 10.42 -3.68 -0.82
N ARG A 122 10.38 -2.95 -1.93
CA ARG A 122 11.56 -2.56 -2.72
C ARG A 122 11.58 -1.07 -3.02
N VAL A 123 12.76 -0.48 -2.92
CA VAL A 123 13.02 0.90 -3.36
C VAL A 123 13.52 0.85 -4.81
N ILE A 124 12.79 1.52 -5.70
CA ILE A 124 13.04 1.51 -7.15
C ILE A 124 13.41 2.94 -7.59
N PRO A 125 14.68 3.19 -7.97
CA PRO A 125 15.07 4.49 -8.51
C PRO A 125 14.58 4.67 -9.95
N GLU A 126 14.22 5.90 -10.31
CA GLU A 126 13.91 6.32 -11.68
C GLU A 126 14.95 7.34 -12.13
N TYR A 127 15.56 7.09 -13.29
CA TYR A 127 16.58 7.95 -13.90
C TYR A 127 16.02 8.56 -15.18
N GLU A 128 16.40 9.81 -15.45
CA GLU A 128 16.06 10.51 -16.68
C GLU A 128 17.34 10.85 -17.45
N ALA A 129 17.34 10.65 -18.77
CA ALA A 129 18.45 10.97 -19.65
C ALA A 129 17.92 11.54 -20.97
N VAL A 130 18.61 12.54 -21.51
CA VAL A 130 18.31 13.13 -22.82
C VAL A 130 19.34 12.61 -23.82
N LEU A 131 18.87 11.95 -24.87
CA LEU A 131 19.72 11.48 -25.97
C LEU A 131 19.51 12.37 -27.20
N HIS A 132 20.59 13.00 -27.66
CA HIS A 132 20.60 13.70 -28.95
C HIS A 132 21.10 12.72 -30.03
N ILE A 133 20.20 12.34 -30.95
CA ILE A 133 20.54 11.46 -32.07
C ILE A 133 20.83 12.34 -33.28
N GLN A 134 22.03 12.20 -33.85
CA GLN A 134 22.39 12.79 -35.14
C GLN A 134 22.23 11.74 -36.24
N ARG A 135 21.76 12.17 -37.41
CA ARG A 135 21.69 11.35 -38.63
C ARG A 135 23.03 11.31 -39.34
#